data_AF-A0A357ZFQ5-F1
#
_entry.id   AF-A0A357ZFQ5-F1
#
_cell.length_a   1.000
_cell.length_b   1.000
_cell.length_c   1.000
_cell.angle_alpha   90.00
_cell.angle_beta   90.00
_cell.angle_gamma   90.00
#
_symmetry.space_group_name_H-M   'P 1'
#
loop_
_entity.id
_entity.type
_entity.pdbx_description
1 polymer ?
#
loop_
_entity_poly.entity_id
_entity_poly.type
_entity_poly.pdbx_seq_one_letter_code
_entity_poly.pdbx_strand_id
1 'polypeptide(L)'
;MTERFGQQGIIAFIAQYVYYTFEGGLFLAIIVFGQKFGELVFKNHKIPWGGILCGLTWGLGHIFTQDMLTGITAVTSAVFFGLAYLLLKKNIRFAYPIITLIFMV
;
A
#
# COMPACT_ATOMS: atom_id res chain seq x y z
N MET A 1 -18.58 4.13 12.15
CA MET A 1 -19.11 2.78 11.81
C MET A 1 -20.40 2.45 12.55
N THR A 2 -20.47 2.70 13.86
CA THR A 2 -21.69 2.50 14.66
C THR A 2 -22.86 3.36 14.17
N GLU A 3 -22.61 4.62 13.77
CA GLU A 3 -23.64 5.48 13.17
C GLU A 3 -24.13 5.00 11.80
N ARG A 4 -23.32 4.24 11.06
CA ARG A 4 -23.64 3.79 9.68
C ARG A 4 -24.24 2.39 9.62
N PHE A 5 -23.91 1.52 10.58
CA PHE A 5 -24.28 0.10 10.58
C PHE A 5 -25.03 -0.37 11.83
N GLY A 6 -25.29 0.50 12.82
CA GLY A 6 -26.00 0.14 14.05
C GLY A 6 -25.35 -1.06 14.76
N GLN A 7 -26.15 -2.07 15.13
CA GLN A 7 -25.68 -3.31 15.76
C GLN A 7 -24.70 -4.13 14.91
N GLN A 8 -24.66 -3.94 13.59
CA GLN A 8 -23.72 -4.64 12.71
C GLN A 8 -22.35 -3.95 12.62
N GLY A 9 -22.16 -2.81 13.30
CA GLY A 9 -20.92 -2.04 13.25
C GLY A 9 -19.67 -2.83 13.65
N ILE A 10 -19.78 -3.78 14.57
CA ILE A 10 -18.66 -4.64 14.98
C ILE A 10 -18.29 -5.63 13.87
N ILE A 11 -19.28 -6.22 13.20
CA ILE A 11 -19.06 -7.16 12.09
C ILE A 11 -18.42 -6.43 10.91
N ALA A 12 -18.95 -5.26 10.56
CA ALA A 12 -18.38 -4.40 9.52
C ALA A 12 -16.94 -3.99 9.86
N PHE A 13 -16.65 -3.70 11.13
CA PHE A 13 -15.30 -3.39 11.60
C PHE A 13 -14.33 -4.55 11.39
N ILE A 14 -14.70 -5.74 11.85
CA ILE A 14 -13.86 -6.93 11.67
C ILE A 14 -13.64 -7.22 10.19
N ALA A 15 -14.72 -7.19 9.38
CA ALA A 15 -14.64 -7.43 7.95
C ALA A 15 -13.72 -6.41 7.24
N GLN A 16 -13.79 -5.13 7.62
CA GLN A 16 -12.95 -4.08 7.07
C GLN A 16 -11.46 -4.32 7.36
N TYR A 17 -11.10 -4.70 8.59
CA TYR A 17 -9.71 -4.94 8.97
C TYR A 17 -9.14 -6.20 8.33
N VAL A 18 -9.96 -7.24 8.19
CA VAL A 18 -9.58 -8.44 7.42
C VAL A 18 -9.33 -8.04 5.96
N TYR A 19 -10.24 -7.29 5.35
CA TYR A 19 -10.09 -6.79 3.98
C TYR A 19 -8.81 -5.96 3.79
N TYR A 20 -8.53 -5.03 4.69
CA TYR A 20 -7.31 -4.20 4.64
C TYR A 20 -6.02 -5.00 4.86
N THR A 21 -6.07 -6.11 5.60
CA THR A 21 -4.93 -7.02 5.74
C THR A 21 -4.59 -7.69 4.41
N PHE A 22 -5.60 -8.07 3.62
CA PHE A 22 -5.40 -8.61 2.27
C PHE A 22 -4.91 -7.53 1.29
N GLU A 23 -5.48 -6.33 1.32
CA GLU A 23 -5.01 -5.20 0.50
C GLU A 23 -3.54 -4.86 0.81
N GLY A 24 -3.15 -4.82 2.09
CA GLY A 24 -1.76 -4.65 2.51
C GLY A 24 -0.82 -5.69 1.88
N GLY A 25 -1.31 -6.91 1.69
CA GLY A 25 -0.56 -8.00 1.05
C GLY A 25 -0.38 -7.76 -0.44
N LEU A 26 -1.44 -7.30 -1.11
CA LEU A 26 -1.40 -6.92 -2.53
C LEU A 26 -0.45 -5.74 -2.77
N PHE A 27 -0.48 -4.70 -1.92
CA PHE A 27 0.47 -3.59 -1.98
C PHE A 27 1.90 -4.08 -1.88
N LEU A 28 2.18 -4.90 -0.87
CA LEU A 28 3.53 -5.41 -0.68
C LEU A 28 3.97 -6.27 -1.86
N ALA A 29 3.09 -7.07 -2.45
CA ALA A 29 3.41 -7.85 -3.65
C ALA A 29 3.83 -6.93 -4.81
N ILE A 30 3.05 -5.88 -5.11
CA ILE A 30 3.39 -4.91 -6.15
C ILE A 30 4.72 -4.23 -5.84
N ILE A 31 4.93 -3.81 -4.60
CA ILE A 31 6.18 -3.17 -4.16
C ILE A 31 7.37 -4.11 -4.31
N VAL A 32 7.27 -5.36 -3.85
CA VAL A 32 8.37 -6.34 -3.90
C VAL A 32 8.76 -6.63 -5.36
N PHE A 33 7.78 -6.94 -6.21
CA PHE A 33 8.06 -7.26 -7.61
C PHE A 33 8.49 -6.03 -8.41
N GLY A 34 7.84 -4.89 -8.20
CA GLY A 34 8.21 -3.61 -8.81
C GLY A 34 9.60 -3.15 -8.42
N GLN A 35 9.98 -3.34 -7.14
CA GLN A 35 11.32 -3.03 -6.68
C GLN A 35 12.35 -3.90 -7.37
N LYS A 36 12.12 -5.22 -7.44
CA LYS A 36 13.00 -6.15 -8.14
C LYS A 36 13.14 -5.80 -9.62
N PHE A 37 12.04 -5.47 -10.28
CA PHE A 37 12.03 -5.05 -11.68
C PHE A 37 12.88 -3.78 -11.91
N GLY A 38 12.60 -2.72 -11.15
CA GLY A 38 13.33 -1.45 -11.29
C GLY A 38 14.82 -1.59 -10.98
N GLU A 39 15.20 -2.38 -9.99
CA GLU A 39 16.61 -2.65 -9.69
C GLU A 39 17.32 -3.41 -10.80
N LEU A 40 16.66 -4.38 -11.42
CA LEU A 40 17.21 -5.13 -12.55
C LEU A 40 17.43 -4.24 -13.78
N VAL A 41 16.48 -3.35 -14.07
CA VAL A 41 16.50 -2.47 -15.25
C VAL A 41 17.46 -1.30 -15.05
N PHE A 42 17.31 -0.54 -13.97
CA PHE A 42 18.01 0.73 -13.75
C PHE A 42 19.30 0.59 -12.95
N LYS A 43 19.61 -0.60 -12.41
CA LYS A 43 20.81 -0.89 -11.60
C LYS A 43 20.99 0.02 -10.38
N ASN A 44 19.90 0.63 -9.89
CA ASN A 44 19.91 1.52 -8.73
C ASN A 44 19.00 0.97 -7.63
N HIS A 45 19.60 0.59 -6.50
CA HIS A 45 18.93 -0.02 -5.35
C HIS A 45 18.43 1.00 -4.30
N LYS A 46 18.70 2.29 -4.50
CA LYS A 46 18.32 3.35 -3.54
C LYS A 46 16.98 3.99 -3.86
N ILE A 47 16.46 3.78 -5.07
CA ILE A 47 15.19 4.35 -5.52
C ILE A 47 14.05 3.39 -5.15
N PRO A 48 12.92 3.88 -4.59
CA PRO A 48 11.77 3.06 -4.23
C PRO A 48 10.93 2.70 -5.46
N TRP A 49 11.51 2.02 -6.44
CA TRP A 49 10.84 1.59 -7.68
C TRP A 49 9.53 0.85 -7.42
N GLY A 50 9.49 0.01 -6.38
CA GLY A 50 8.28 -0.70 -5.97
C GLY A 50 7.16 0.24 -5.55
N GLY A 51 7.49 1.27 -4.78
CA GLY A 51 6.53 2.29 -4.35
C GLY A 51 6.04 3.16 -5.51
N ILE A 52 6.95 3.52 -6.43
CA ILE A 52 6.60 4.26 -7.66
C ILE A 52 5.63 3.42 -8.50
N LEU A 53 5.93 2.15 -8.76
CA LEU A 53 5.05 1.27 -9.53
C LEU A 53 3.69 1.07 -8.85
N CYS A 54 3.68 0.92 -7.52
CA CYS A 54 2.45 0.84 -6.74
C CYS A 54 1.63 2.14 -6.86
N GLY A 55 2.26 3.31 -6.83
CA GLY A 55 1.58 4.59 -7.05
C GLY A 55 1.00 4.70 -8.45
N LEU A 56 1.74 4.27 -9.47
CA LEU A 56 1.28 4.29 -10.87
C LEU A 56 0.10 3.34 -11.14
N THR A 57 0.05 2.20 -10.47
CA THR A 57 -1.01 1.20 -10.70
C THR A 57 -2.21 1.42 -9.79
N TRP A 58 -1.96 1.58 -8.49
CA TRP A 58 -3.01 1.71 -7.49
C TRP A 58 -3.43 3.16 -7.26
N GLY A 59 -2.45 4.05 -7.07
CA GLY A 59 -2.70 5.47 -6.79
C GLY A 59 -3.38 6.20 -7.95
N LEU A 60 -2.93 5.96 -9.20
CA LEU A 60 -3.63 6.50 -10.37
C LEU A 60 -5.03 5.91 -10.52
N GLY A 61 -5.22 4.63 -10.19
CA GLY A 61 -6.56 4.02 -10.16
C GLY A 61 -7.53 4.79 -9.27
N HIS A 62 -7.06 5.33 -8.14
CA HIS A 62 -7.87 6.15 -7.24
C HIS A 62 -8.19 7.52 -7.82
N ILE A 63 -7.29 8.13 -8.61
CA ILE A 63 -7.61 9.38 -9.33
C ILE A 63 -8.77 9.15 -10.31
N PHE A 64 -8.79 8.01 -10.99
CA PHE A 64 -9.82 7.71 -12.01
C PHE A 64 -11.14 7.20 -11.43
N THR A 65 -11.12 6.54 -10.28
CA THR A 65 -12.32 5.89 -9.68
C THR A 65 -12.92 6.65 -8.51
N GLN A 66 -12.17 7.57 -7.91
CA GLN A 66 -12.59 8.38 -6.77
C GLN A 66 -12.36 9.86 -7.09
N ASP A 67 -11.68 10.59 -6.22
CA ASP A 67 -11.34 12.01 -6.40
C ASP A 67 -9.83 12.26 -6.45
N MET A 68 -9.47 13.45 -6.94
CA MET A 68 -8.08 13.85 -7.14
C MET A 68 -7.26 13.84 -5.84
N LEU A 69 -7.82 14.31 -4.73
CA LEU A 69 -7.11 14.39 -3.47
C LEU A 69 -6.81 12.99 -2.93
N THR A 70 -7.80 12.10 -3.00
CA THR A 70 -7.63 10.70 -2.60
C THR A 70 -6.57 10.01 -3.46
N GLY A 71 -6.60 10.22 -4.77
CA GLY A 71 -5.61 9.64 -5.67
C GLY A 71 -4.18 10.17 -5.46
N ILE A 72 -4.00 11.48 -5.27
CA ILE A 72 -2.68 12.08 -4.96
C ILE A 72 -2.15 11.53 -3.64
N THR A 73 -3.02 11.41 -2.64
CA THR A 73 -2.67 10.83 -1.33
C THR A 73 -2.23 9.37 -1.51
N ALA A 74 -2.97 8.57 -2.28
CA ALA A 74 -2.63 7.17 -2.55
C ALA A 74 -1.29 7.01 -3.30
N VAL A 75 -1.01 7.84 -4.31
CA VAL A 75 0.29 7.85 -5.01
C VAL A 75 1.42 8.18 -4.05
N THR A 76 1.23 9.21 -3.22
CA THR A 76 2.23 9.68 -2.25
C THR A 76 2.51 8.61 -1.20
N SER A 77 1.47 8.01 -0.63
CA SER A 77 1.58 6.91 0.34
C SER A 77 2.28 5.69 -0.25
N ALA A 78 2.01 5.34 -1.51
CA ALA A 78 2.67 4.23 -2.18
C ALA A 78 4.20 4.42 -2.27
N VAL A 79 4.67 5.65 -2.54
CA VAL A 79 6.11 5.97 -2.51
C VAL A 79 6.68 5.80 -1.10
N PHE A 80 5.98 6.26 -0.06
CA PHE A 80 6.39 6.04 1.34
C PHE A 80 6.45 4.55 1.71
N PHE A 81 5.52 3.72 1.23
CA PHE A 81 5.57 2.27 1.43
C PHE A 81 6.79 1.64 0.76
N GLY A 82 7.14 2.09 -0.46
CA GLY A 82 8.37 1.69 -1.13
C GLY A 82 9.63 2.08 -0.36
N LEU A 83 9.65 3.30 0.21
CA LEU A 83 10.75 3.74 1.09
C LEU A 83 10.84 2.90 2.37
N ALA A 84 9.70 2.63 3.02
CA ALA A 84 9.64 1.77 4.20
C ALA A 84 10.18 0.36 3.89
N TYR A 85 9.81 -0.22 2.74
CA TYR A 85 10.34 -1.50 2.29
C TYR A 85 11.87 -1.49 2.13
N LEU A 86 12.45 -0.41 1.58
CA LEU A 86 13.90 -0.24 1.48
C LEU A 86 14.57 -0.07 2.85
N LEU A 87 14.01 0.77 3.73
CA LEU A 87 14.51 0.99 5.10
C LEU A 87 14.50 -0.31 5.93
N LEU A 88 13.50 -1.16 5.70
CA LEU A 88 13.39 -2.49 6.30
C LEU A 88 14.26 -3.54 5.58
N LYS A 89 15.23 -3.11 4.77
CA LYS A 89 16.19 -3.95 4.06
C LYS A 89 15.51 -5.01 3.19
N LYS A 90 14.35 -4.67 2.61
CA LYS A 90 13.55 -5.54 1.74
C LYS A 90 13.05 -6.82 2.44
N ASN A 91 12.99 -6.81 3.78
CA ASN A 91 12.53 -7.96 4.55
C ASN A 91 11.01 -7.98 4.65
N ILE A 92 10.38 -8.87 3.86
CA ILE A 92 8.93 -9.03 3.76
C ILE A 92 8.28 -9.31 5.12
N ARG A 93 8.95 -10.04 6.02
CA ARG A 93 8.40 -10.38 7.36
C ARG A 93 8.17 -9.15 8.23
N PHE A 94 8.98 -8.11 8.06
CA PHE A 94 8.82 -6.84 8.77
C PHE A 94 8.05 -5.82 7.93
N ALA A 95 8.28 -5.78 6.62
CA ALA A 95 7.61 -4.84 5.72
C ALA A 95 6.10 -5.06 5.68
N TYR A 96 5.64 -6.31 5.69
CA TYR A 96 4.21 -6.61 5.65
C TYR A 96 3.43 -6.03 6.83
N PRO A 97 3.73 -6.36 8.11
CA PRO A 97 2.98 -5.81 9.22
C PRO A 97 3.13 -4.28 9.32
N ILE A 98 4.30 -3.73 9.02
CA ILE A 98 4.53 -2.27 9.12
C ILE A 98 3.75 -1.50 8.06
N ILE A 99 3.84 -1.89 6.78
CA ILE A 99 3.12 -1.20 5.70
C ILE A 99 1.61 -1.36 5.87
N THR A 100 1.15 -2.56 6.26
CA THR A 100 -0.28 -2.81 6.50
C THR A 100 -0.82 -1.94 7.63
N LEU A 101 -0.07 -1.78 8.73
CA LEU A 101 -0.47 -0.90 9.82
C LEU A 101 -0.50 0.56 9.39
N ILE A 102 0.49 1.04 8.62
CA ILE A 102 0.49 2.42 8.11
C ILE A 102 -0.71 2.65 7.19
N PHE A 103 -1.10 1.66 6.38
CA PHE A 103 -2.28 1.77 5.50
C PHE A 103 -3.61 1.81 6.27
N MET A 104 -3.69 1.16 7.43
CA MET A 104 -4.91 1.10 8.24
C MET A 104 -5.16 2.34 9.11
N VAL A 105 -4.15 3.20 9.29
CA VAL A 105 -4.22 4.45 10.07
C VAL A 105 -4.73 5.58 9.20
#